data_AF-A0A3M1FHZ5-F1
#
_entry.id   AF-A0A3M1FHZ5-F1
#
_cell.length_a   1.000
_cell.length_b   1.000
_cell.length_c   1.000
_cell.angle_alpha   90.00
_cell.angle_beta   90.00
_cell.angle_gamma   90.00
#
_symmetry.space_group_name_H-M   'P 1'
#
loop_
_entity.id
_entity.type
_entity.pdbx_description
1 polymer ?
#
loop_
_entity_poly.entity_id
_entity_poly.type
_entity_poly.pdbx_seq_one_letter_code
_entity_poly.pdbx_strand_id
1 'polypeptide(L)' 'MRAANVLDVGNERGAILAAIKQATAPEFRQALAGERNPYGEGNAAEIIVKQIKEIAITNRLIAKVFHEANGKSQVTV' A
#
# COMPACT_ATOMS: atom_id res chain seq x y z
N MET A 1 3.71 2.25 -9.26
CA MET A 1 2.32 2.41 -9.73
C MET A 1 1.76 3.67 -9.09
N ARG A 2 1.02 4.49 -9.84
CA ARG A 2 0.43 5.72 -9.32
C ARG A 2 -1.08 5.53 -9.18
N ALA A 3 -1.61 5.81 -7.99
CA ALA A 3 -3.03 5.62 -7.71
C ALA A 3 -3.87 6.74 -8.33
N ALA A 4 -5.12 6.43 -8.67
CA ALA A 4 -6.05 7.36 -9.31
C ALA A 4 -6.37 8.60 -8.45
N ASN A 5 -6.22 8.47 -7.12
CA ASN A 5 -6.48 9.55 -6.16
C ASN A 5 -5.34 10.56 -6.00
N VAL A 6 -4.23 10.44 -6.74
CA VAL A 6 -3.04 11.29 -6.55
C VAL A 6 -2.94 12.40 -7.60
N LEU A 7 -3.00 13.66 -7.17
CA LEU A 7 -2.80 14.84 -8.01
C LEU A 7 -1.34 15.32 -7.92
N ASP A 8 -0.63 15.36 -9.05
CA ASP A 8 0.68 16.02 -9.13
C ASP A 8 0.50 17.52 -9.32
N VAL A 9 1.08 18.33 -8.44
CA VAL A 9 1.01 19.79 -8.52
C VAL A 9 2.32 20.44 -8.12
N GLY A 10 2.52 21.66 -8.61
CA GLY A 10 3.61 22.54 -8.17
C GLY A 10 3.48 22.90 -6.69
N ASN A 11 4.60 23.34 -6.09
CA ASN A 11 4.68 23.66 -4.66
C ASN A 11 4.22 25.10 -4.33
N GLU A 12 3.82 25.88 -5.33
CA GLU A 12 3.32 27.23 -5.16
C GLU A 12 1.86 27.25 -4.69
N ARG A 13 1.52 28.30 -3.95
CA ARG A 13 0.18 28.47 -3.35
C ARG A 13 -0.96 28.33 -4.37
N GLY A 14 -0.78 28.86 -5.58
CA GLY A 14 -1.80 28.84 -6.63
C GLY A 14 -2.14 27.42 -7.08
N ALA A 15 -1.12 26.61 -7.39
CA ALA A 15 -1.30 25.23 -7.79
C ALA A 15 -1.90 24.37 -6.69
N ILE A 16 -1.44 24.53 -5.44
CA ILE A 16 -2.00 23.79 -4.29
C ILE A 16 -3.49 24.12 -4.12
N LEU A 17 -3.88 25.40 -4.20
CA LEU A 17 -5.28 25.80 -4.10
C LEU A 17 -6.15 25.24 -5.23
N ALA A 18 -5.62 25.18 -6.45
CA ALA A 18 -6.32 24.56 -7.58
C ALA A 18 -6.48 23.05 -7.37
N ALA A 19 -5.43 22.36 -6.91
CA ALA A 19 -5.47 20.94 -6.59
C ALA A 19 -6.51 20.60 -5.52
N ILE A 20 -6.56 21.38 -4.44
CA ILE A 20 -7.54 21.19 -3.36
C ILE A 20 -8.96 21.32 -3.92
N LYS A 21 -9.23 22.36 -4.73
CA LYS A 21 -10.54 22.53 -5.37
C LYS A 21 -10.91 21.31 -6.21
N GLN A 22 -10.00 20.84 -7.07
CA GLN A 22 -10.21 19.63 -7.86
C GLN A 22 -10.44 18.39 -6.99
N ALA A 23 -9.62 18.17 -5.96
CA ALA A 23 -9.72 17.01 -5.07
C ALA A 23 -11.04 16.98 -4.27
N THR A 24 -11.61 18.16 -3.99
CA THR A 24 -12.89 18.28 -3.29
C THR A 24 -14.11 18.31 -4.22
N ALA A 25 -13.90 18.40 -5.53
CA ALA A 25 -14.98 18.44 -6.51
C ALA A 25 -15.78 17.13 -6.50
N PRO A 26 -17.13 17.18 -6.57
CA PRO A 26 -17.97 15.98 -6.58
C PRO A 26 -17.58 14.98 -7.68
N GLU A 27 -17.22 15.46 -8.86
CA GLU A 27 -16.88 14.66 -10.03
C GLU A 27 -15.59 13.86 -9.78
N PHE A 28 -14.60 14.48 -9.14
CA PHE A 28 -13.36 13.79 -8.78
C PHE A 28 -13.62 12.72 -7.73
N ARG A 29 -14.45 12.99 -6.71
CA ARG A 29 -14.83 11.99 -5.71
C ARG A 29 -15.60 10.82 -6.32
N GLN A 30 -16.51 11.10 -7.25
CA GLN A 30 -17.26 10.06 -7.97
C GLN A 30 -16.34 9.19 -8.83
N ALA A 31 -15.35 9.78 -9.49
CA ALA A 31 -14.38 9.03 -10.29
C ALA A 31 -13.52 8.06 -9.46
N LEU A 32 -13.39 8.29 -8.15
CA LEU A 32 -12.68 7.40 -7.22
C LEU A 32 -13.59 6.37 -6.53
N ALA A 33 -14.90 6.41 -6.79
CA ALA A 33 -15.82 5.47 -6.18
C ALA A 33 -15.50 4.04 -6.63
N GLY A 34 -15.32 3.14 -5.67
CA GLY A 34 -14.96 1.73 -5.93
C GLY A 34 -13.46 1.48 -6.07
N GLU A 35 -12.61 2.51 -6.00
CA GLU A 35 -11.16 2.31 -5.93
C GLU A 35 -10.82 1.58 -4.62
N ARG A 36 -10.03 0.52 -4.72
CA ARG A 36 -9.61 -0.26 -3.55
C ARG A 36 -8.45 0.42 -2.86
N ASN A 37 -8.40 0.31 -1.54
CA ASN A 37 -7.26 0.81 -0.80
C ASN A 37 -6.05 -0.09 -1.07
N PRO A 38 -4.94 0.42 -1.65
CA PRO A 38 -3.76 -0.40 -1.94
C PRO A 38 -3.11 -0.98 -0.68
N TYR A 39 -3.43 -0.44 0.50
CA TYR A 39 -2.94 -0.91 1.79
C TYR A 39 -3.80 -2.04 2.39
N GLY A 40 -4.86 -2.46 1.70
CA GLY A 40 -5.70 -3.59 2.08
C GLY A 40 -7.10 -3.21 2.55
N GLU A 41 -7.86 -4.25 2.91
CA GLU A 41 -9.32 -4.18 3.08
C GLU A 41 -9.75 -4.19 4.56
N GLY A 42 -8.82 -3.93 5.47
CA GLY A 42 -9.08 -3.91 6.91
C GLY A 42 -9.07 -5.28 7.60
N ASN A 43 -8.73 -6.36 6.88
CA ASN A 43 -8.66 -7.74 7.40
C ASN A 43 -7.26 -8.16 7.88
N ALA A 44 -6.44 -7.19 8.31
CA ALA A 44 -5.05 -7.45 8.67
C ALA A 44 -4.95 -8.38 9.89
N ALA A 45 -5.83 -8.22 10.88
CA ALA A 45 -5.80 -9.01 12.10
C ALA A 45 -6.06 -10.50 11.83
N GLU A 46 -7.05 -10.82 11.00
CA GLU A 46 -7.39 -12.18 10.61
C GLU A 46 -6.24 -12.84 9.86
N ILE A 47 -5.62 -12.12 8.93
CA ILE A 47 -4.44 -12.60 8.19
C ILE A 47 -3.29 -12.90 9.17
N ILE A 48 -2.99 -11.97 10.08
CA ILE A 48 -1.90 -12.13 11.05
C ILE A 48 -2.14 -13.33 11.97
N VAL A 49 -3.34 -13.43 12.56
CA VAL A 49 -3.68 -14.53 13.49
C VAL A 49 -3.62 -15.88 12.77
N LYS A 50 -4.11 -15.94 11.53
CA LYS A 50 -4.01 -17.14 10.70
C LYS A 50 -2.55 -17.55 10.50
N GLN A 51 -1.69 -16.61 10.09
CA GLN A 51 -0.28 -16.89 9.86
C GLN A 51 0.44 -17.38 11.13
N ILE A 52 0.19 -16.74 12.28
CA ILE A 52 0.80 -17.16 13.56
C ILE A 52 0.38 -18.59 13.94
N LYS A 53 -0.87 -18.98 13.68
CA LYS A 53 -1.38 -20.32 14.00
C LYS A 53 -0.87 -21.41 13.06
N GLU A 54 -0.67 -21.08 11.79
CA GLU A 54 -0.41 -22.06 10.73
C GLU A 54 1.08 -22.20 10.37
N ILE A 55 1.91 -21.22 10.70
CA ILE A 55 3.34 -21.25 10.32
C ILE A 55 4.10 -22.37 11.04
N ALA A 56 4.90 -23.13 10.29
CA ALA A 56 5.75 -24.16 10.85
C ALA A 56 6.93 -23.54 11.62
N ILE A 57 7.04 -23.88 12.91
CA ILE A 57 8.13 -23.42 13.77
C ILE A 57 9.40 -24.21 13.42
N THR A 58 10.31 -23.57 12.66
CA THR A 58 11.57 -24.16 12.20
C THR A 58 12.74 -23.19 12.43
N ASN A 59 13.97 -23.67 12.28
CA ASN A 59 15.19 -22.85 12.45
C ASN A 59 15.23 -21.62 11.51
N ARG A 60 14.45 -21.62 10.42
CA ARG A 60 14.33 -20.47 9.50
C ARG A 60 13.76 -19.23 10.18
N LEU A 61 12.97 -19.38 11.25
CA LEU A 61 12.37 -18.26 11.99
C LEU A 61 13.33 -17.63 13.02
N ILE A 62 14.48 -18.25 13.29
CA ILE A 62 15.46 -17.79 14.28
C ILE A 62 16.30 -16.63 13.72
N ALA A 63 16.68 -16.71 12.45
CA ALA A 63 17.53 -15.73 11.80
C ALA A 63 16.71 -14.73 10.98
N LYS A 64 17.05 -13.44 11.10
CA LYS A 64 16.51 -12.40 10.21
C LYS A 64 17.06 -12.59 8.80
N VAL A 65 16.19 -12.92 7.86
CA VAL A 65 16.53 -12.99 6.43
C VAL A 65 16.21 -11.65 5.78
N PHE A 66 17.18 -11.09 5.05
CA PHE A 66 16.96 -9.89 4.25
C PHE A 66 16.33 -10.29 2.92
N HIS A 67 15.27 -9.59 2.53
CA HIS A 67 14.60 -9.76 1.26
C HIS A 67 14.89 -8.55 0.39
N GLU A 68 15.40 -8.78 -0.82
CA GLU A 68 15.54 -7.73 -1.83
C GLU A 68 14.16 -7.27 -2.30
N ALA A 69 13.99 -5.96 -2.49
CA ALA A 69 12.70 -5.34 -2.85
C ALA A 69 12.11 -5.86 -4.19
N ASN A 70 12.90 -6.59 -4.99
CA ASN A 70 12.48 -7.25 -6.22
C ASN A 70 12.56 -8.80 -6.09
N GLY A 71 11.79 -9.38 -5.18
CA GLY A 71 11.12 -10.68 -5.34
C GLY A 71 11.95 -11.94 -5.69
N LYS A 72 13.29 -11.93 -5.58
CA LYS A 72 14.11 -13.16 -5.71
C LYS A 72 15.09 -13.25 -4.56
N SER A 73 14.63 -13.79 -3.44
CA SER A 73 15.56 -14.32 -2.43
C SER A 73 16.27 -15.53 -3.01
N GLN A 74 17.55 -15.39 -3.36
CA GLN A 74 18.46 -16.52 -3.45
C GLN A 74 18.84 -16.93 -2.03
N VAL A 75 18.45 -18.13 -1.62
CA VAL A 75 19.07 -18.80 -0.48
C VAL A 75 19.79 -20.01 -1.06
N THR A 76 21.11 -19.91 -1.16
CA THR A 76 22.01 -21.05 -1.37
C THR A 76 22.51 -21.48 0.00
N VAL A 77 22.22 -22.72 0.37
CA VAL A 77 23.05 -23.52 1.29
C VAL A 77 23.40 -24.79 0.54
#